data_AF-A0A4Q0Z268-F1
#
_entry.id   AF-A0A4Q0Z268-F1
#
_cell.length_a   1.000
_cell.length_b   1.000
_cell.length_c   1.000
_cell.angle_alpha   90.00
_cell.angle_beta   90.00
_cell.angle_gamma   90.00
#
_symmetry.space_group_name_H-M   'P 1'
#
loop_
_entity.id
_entity.type
_entity.pdbx_description
1 polymer ?
#
loop_
_entity_poly.entity_id
_entity_poly.type
_entity_poly.pdbx_seq_one_letter_code
_entity_poly.pdbx_strand_id
1 'polypeptide(L)'
;MINNKLLLLGATLLVANSLNAETTTCYKKSWETPSTIETTKLDGGECKGEKSLKEMKRAGWYIKDIEIKTAEKGLDYTYILSDINPVVIDKELTSKNDITTALDMQTQSSKLYDVTSDHAKINIGNLKIGQSGVIQHTYKDGNSLIISSAYVESSNANYSTVKFIPFLDLKQNAIPTSNRTVTNNDTFILNFMYDQSLLITPNIDAFRATRGKFTKNNFVHSDIFGAYLKSEYRPLPTQKMIQEFALSQNMGTIFIVIKSNLYILDSRTFTLLNKQTIPNVSSKTQMPFYTRVEKIESNIFTSDIWSWLDFSAITKFLNDDRTEEEVLYGDLATKKSKDQIDYNSYYTNVLGLNNDKK
;
A
#
# COMPACT_ATOMS: atom_id res chain seq x y z
N MET A 1 39.99 59.53 -6.27
CA MET A 1 40.65 58.21 -6.16
C MET A 1 39.62 57.21 -5.66
N ILE A 2 39.24 56.31 -6.57
CA ILE A 2 38.88 54.88 -6.42
C ILE A 2 37.71 54.50 -5.48
N ASN A 3 36.65 54.05 -6.15
CA ASN A 3 35.50 53.27 -5.71
C ASN A 3 35.83 52.04 -4.87
N ASN A 4 34.97 51.71 -3.90
CA ASN A 4 34.70 50.33 -3.48
C ASN A 4 33.19 50.09 -3.46
N LYS A 5 32.66 49.62 -4.60
CA LYS A 5 31.43 48.83 -4.66
C LYS A 5 31.82 47.35 -4.55
N LEU A 6 30.83 46.54 -4.19
CA LEU A 6 30.73 45.08 -4.38
C LEU A 6 31.04 44.24 -3.12
N LEU A 7 30.07 44.18 -2.21
CA LEU A 7 29.90 43.03 -1.33
C LEU A 7 29.21 41.91 -2.15
N LEU A 8 29.98 40.88 -2.47
CA LEU A 8 29.55 39.66 -3.15
C LEU A 8 28.58 38.85 -2.26
N LEU A 9 27.42 38.55 -2.83
CA LEU A 9 26.80 37.22 -2.95
C LEU A 9 27.34 36.14 -2.00
N GLY A 10 26.74 36.04 -0.81
CA GLY A 10 26.69 34.78 -0.07
C GLY A 10 25.65 33.88 -0.73
N ALA A 11 26.07 33.05 -1.69
CA ALA A 11 25.24 32.02 -2.28
C ALA A 11 24.85 31.00 -1.20
N THR A 12 23.58 31.01 -0.80
CA THR A 12 22.89 29.89 -0.16
C THR A 12 22.92 28.71 -1.14
N LEU A 13 23.93 27.86 -1.03
CA LEU A 13 23.83 26.47 -1.49
C LEU A 13 22.92 25.71 -0.50
N LEU A 14 21.62 25.96 -0.61
CA LEU A 14 20.63 24.94 -0.27
C LEU A 14 20.78 23.86 -1.33
N VAL A 15 21.54 22.82 -1.02
CA VAL A 15 21.47 21.55 -1.76
C VAL A 15 20.07 21.02 -1.52
N ALA A 16 19.14 21.40 -2.39
CA ALA A 16 17.89 20.68 -2.54
C ALA A 16 18.29 19.29 -3.04
N ASN A 17 18.36 18.33 -2.13
CA ASN A 17 18.28 16.92 -2.49
C ASN A 17 16.87 16.73 -3.06
N SER A 18 16.68 17.02 -4.34
CA SER A 18 15.57 16.46 -5.08
C SER A 18 15.76 14.95 -5.04
N LEU A 19 14.94 14.25 -4.26
CA LEU A 19 14.76 12.81 -4.39
C LEU A 19 14.35 12.55 -5.84
N ASN A 20 15.32 12.26 -6.70
CA ASN A 20 15.06 11.80 -8.05
C ASN A 20 14.73 10.32 -7.92
N ALA A 21 13.48 9.94 -8.19
CA ALA A 21 13.07 8.55 -8.23
C ALA A 21 13.88 7.82 -9.30
N GLU A 22 14.56 6.74 -8.93
CA GLU A 22 15.15 5.85 -9.91
C GLU A 22 14.04 5.05 -10.59
N THR A 23 13.95 5.14 -11.91
CA THR A 23 13.00 4.33 -12.68
C THR A 23 13.72 3.29 -13.50
N THR A 24 13.17 2.07 -13.52
CA THR A 24 13.71 0.97 -14.29
C THR A 24 12.60 0.29 -15.09
N THR A 25 12.94 -0.21 -16.27
CA THR A 25 11.99 -0.89 -17.16
C THR A 25 12.33 -2.38 -17.22
N CYS A 26 11.35 -3.20 -16.85
CA CYS A 26 11.44 -4.65 -16.95
C CYS A 26 10.36 -5.17 -17.89
N TYR A 27 10.70 -6.12 -18.76
CA TYR A 27 9.78 -6.59 -19.78
C TYR A 27 9.86 -8.10 -20.02
N LYS A 28 8.82 -8.64 -20.66
CA LYS A 28 8.80 -9.98 -21.23
C LYS A 28 8.08 -9.96 -22.56
N LYS A 29 8.69 -10.51 -23.59
CA LYS A 29 8.09 -10.57 -24.93
C LYS A 29 7.51 -11.94 -25.21
N SER A 30 6.43 -11.95 -26.00
CA SER A 30 5.78 -13.14 -26.55
C SER A 30 5.47 -14.22 -25.51
N TRP A 31 4.92 -13.80 -24.37
CA TRP A 31 4.67 -14.68 -23.23
C TRP A 31 3.28 -15.34 -23.32
N GLU A 32 3.25 -16.66 -23.34
CA GLU A 32 2.02 -17.44 -23.59
C GLU A 32 1.27 -17.87 -22.32
N THR A 33 1.87 -17.71 -21.13
CA THR A 33 1.23 -18.07 -19.85
C THR A 33 1.02 -16.85 -18.95
N PRO A 34 0.03 -15.97 -19.25
CA PRO A 34 -0.25 -14.74 -18.49
C PRO A 34 -0.36 -14.92 -16.97
N SER A 35 -0.82 -16.08 -16.51
CA SER A 35 -0.98 -16.39 -15.08
C SER A 35 0.35 -16.44 -14.31
N THR A 36 1.48 -16.70 -14.99
CA THR A 36 2.79 -16.85 -14.36
C THR A 36 3.69 -15.64 -14.53
N ILE A 37 3.23 -14.56 -15.19
CA ILE A 37 4.11 -13.44 -15.55
C ILE A 37 4.77 -12.77 -14.34
N GLU A 38 4.09 -12.70 -13.18
CA GLU A 38 4.63 -12.03 -11.99
C GLU A 38 5.74 -12.82 -11.30
N THR A 39 5.78 -14.14 -11.51
CA THR A 39 6.80 -15.04 -10.97
C THR A 39 7.86 -15.43 -12.01
N THR A 40 7.63 -15.07 -13.27
CA THR A 40 8.57 -15.30 -14.37
C THR A 40 9.67 -14.24 -14.34
N LYS A 41 10.92 -14.64 -14.60
CA LYS A 41 12.06 -13.72 -14.68
C LYS A 41 11.89 -12.76 -15.85
N LEU A 42 12.02 -11.47 -15.57
CA LEU A 42 11.84 -10.38 -16.52
C LEU A 42 13.20 -9.90 -17.05
N ASP A 43 13.20 -9.48 -18.30
CA ASP A 43 14.36 -8.96 -19.01
C ASP A 43 14.44 -7.43 -18.84
N GLY A 44 15.63 -6.85 -19.08
CA GLY A 44 15.84 -5.39 -19.03
C GLY A 44 16.08 -4.82 -17.62
N GLY A 45 16.59 -3.58 -17.60
CA GLY A 45 16.75 -2.77 -16.40
C GLY A 45 17.42 -3.49 -15.24
N GLU A 46 16.84 -3.33 -14.05
CA GLU A 46 17.25 -4.00 -12.81
C GLU A 46 16.78 -5.45 -12.68
N CYS A 47 15.91 -5.91 -13.59
CA CYS A 47 15.47 -7.30 -13.61
C CYS A 47 16.53 -8.22 -14.22
N LYS A 48 17.28 -7.76 -15.24
CA LYS A 48 18.48 -8.41 -15.81
C LYS A 48 18.28 -9.87 -16.27
N GLY A 49 17.05 -10.32 -16.48
CA GLY A 49 16.73 -11.73 -16.76
C GLY A 49 16.82 -12.64 -15.52
N GLU A 50 17.04 -12.06 -14.34
CA GLU A 50 17.29 -12.77 -13.08
C GLU A 50 16.14 -12.64 -12.09
N LYS A 51 15.49 -11.47 -12.04
CA LYS A 51 14.41 -11.14 -11.11
C LYS A 51 13.04 -11.11 -11.79
N SER A 52 12.05 -11.66 -11.11
CA SER A 52 10.62 -11.55 -11.44
C SER A 52 10.02 -10.26 -10.88
N LEU A 53 8.81 -9.89 -11.33
CA LEU A 53 8.09 -8.75 -10.76
C LEU A 53 7.85 -8.93 -9.25
N LYS A 54 7.56 -10.15 -8.80
CA LYS A 54 7.37 -10.46 -7.38
C LYS A 54 8.64 -10.20 -6.56
N GLU A 55 9.80 -10.56 -7.09
CA GLU A 55 11.09 -10.30 -6.46
C GLU A 55 11.44 -8.80 -6.48
N MET A 56 11.15 -8.09 -7.56
CA MET A 56 11.32 -6.64 -7.63
C MET A 56 10.46 -5.92 -6.58
N LYS A 57 9.18 -6.29 -6.46
CA LYS A 57 8.29 -5.75 -5.42
C LYS A 57 8.83 -6.00 -4.02
N ARG A 58 9.36 -7.19 -3.75
CA ARG A 58 10.01 -7.53 -2.46
C ARG A 58 11.25 -6.69 -2.22
N ALA A 59 12.05 -6.44 -3.27
CA ALA A 59 13.23 -5.58 -3.23
C ALA A 59 12.93 -4.07 -3.15
N GLY A 60 11.67 -3.66 -2.89
CA GLY A 60 11.31 -2.27 -2.69
C GLY A 60 10.85 -1.51 -3.93
N TRP A 61 10.74 -2.16 -5.09
CA TRP A 61 10.23 -1.51 -6.30
C TRP A 61 8.69 -1.46 -6.32
N TYR A 62 8.15 -0.38 -6.89
CA TYR A 62 6.73 -0.12 -7.07
C TYR A 62 6.38 -0.03 -8.55
N ILE A 63 5.20 -0.50 -8.94
CA ILE A 63 4.71 -0.35 -10.31
C ILE A 63 4.30 1.11 -10.49
N LYS A 64 5.03 1.82 -11.33
CA LYS A 64 4.68 3.18 -11.78
C LYS A 64 3.75 3.12 -12.97
N ASP A 65 3.98 2.18 -13.89
CA ASP A 65 3.14 1.97 -15.06
C ASP A 65 3.25 0.52 -15.58
N ILE A 66 2.24 0.09 -16.33
CA ILE A 66 2.19 -1.23 -16.98
C ILE A 66 1.58 -1.11 -18.37
N GLU A 67 2.30 -1.61 -19.36
CA GLU A 67 1.82 -1.76 -20.73
C GLU A 67 1.74 -3.25 -21.08
N ILE A 68 0.58 -3.67 -21.60
CA ILE A 68 0.35 -5.04 -22.08
C ILE A 68 -0.13 -4.97 -23.53
N LYS A 69 0.61 -5.59 -24.45
CA LYS A 69 0.30 -5.61 -25.89
C LYS A 69 0.14 -7.05 -26.39
N THR A 70 -0.69 -7.22 -27.41
CA THR A 70 -0.79 -8.49 -28.13
C THR A 70 0.44 -8.70 -29.01
N ALA A 71 1.03 -9.89 -28.97
CA ALA A 71 2.13 -10.30 -29.85
C ALA A 71 1.68 -11.43 -30.79
N GLU A 72 2.50 -11.80 -31.78
CA GLU A 72 2.22 -12.94 -32.67
C GLU A 72 2.02 -14.25 -31.89
N LYS A 73 2.74 -14.40 -30.78
CA LYS A 73 2.59 -15.50 -29.83
C LYS A 73 2.45 -14.92 -28.42
N GLY A 74 1.27 -15.01 -27.82
CA GLY A 74 1.03 -14.53 -26.45
C GLY A 74 0.99 -13.02 -26.30
N LEU A 75 1.50 -12.50 -25.18
CA LEU A 75 1.46 -11.09 -24.79
C LEU A 75 2.86 -10.53 -24.52
N ASP A 76 3.06 -9.27 -24.89
CA ASP A 76 4.22 -8.46 -24.51
C ASP A 76 3.88 -7.65 -23.26
N TYR A 77 4.70 -7.79 -22.23
CA TYR A 77 4.58 -7.08 -20.96
C TYR A 77 5.73 -6.10 -20.79
N THR A 78 5.41 -4.85 -20.46
CA THR A 78 6.39 -3.83 -20.06
C THR A 78 5.96 -3.23 -18.73
N TYR A 79 6.80 -3.36 -17.72
CA TYR A 79 6.63 -2.75 -16.41
C TYR A 79 7.60 -1.58 -16.27
N ILE A 80 7.06 -0.40 -15.94
CA ILE A 80 7.86 0.73 -15.48
C ILE A 80 7.81 0.71 -13.96
N LEU A 81 8.96 0.49 -13.34
CA LEU A 81 9.11 0.41 -11.90
C LEU A 81 9.81 1.65 -11.36
N SER A 82 9.48 2.01 -10.12
CA SER A 82 10.02 3.14 -9.37
C SER A 82 10.44 2.66 -7.98
N ASP A 83 11.57 3.12 -7.48
CA ASP A 83 12.01 2.90 -6.10
C ASP A 83 11.22 3.76 -5.09
N ILE A 84 10.60 4.84 -5.56
CA ILE A 84 9.64 5.64 -4.80
C ILE A 84 8.22 5.10 -5.02
N ASN A 85 7.49 4.91 -3.92
CA ASN A 85 6.08 4.54 -3.95
C ASN A 85 5.24 5.71 -4.51
N PRO A 86 4.55 5.54 -5.66
CA PRO A 86 3.80 6.61 -6.32
C PRO A 86 2.57 7.08 -5.54
N VAL A 87 2.18 6.35 -4.47
CA VAL A 87 1.01 6.67 -3.63
C VAL A 87 1.41 7.19 -2.24
N VAL A 88 2.66 7.63 -2.06
CA VAL A 88 3.06 8.30 -0.80
C VAL A 88 2.43 9.68 -0.77
N ILE A 89 1.39 9.80 0.05
CA ILE A 89 0.85 11.10 0.44
C ILE A 89 1.73 11.65 1.54
N ASP A 90 2.10 12.93 1.42
CA ASP A 90 2.85 13.62 2.46
C ASP A 90 2.12 13.47 3.82
N LYS A 91 2.86 13.03 4.84
CA LYS A 91 2.35 12.89 6.20
C LYS A 91 1.76 14.21 6.70
N GLU A 92 2.34 15.34 6.33
CA GLU A 92 1.82 16.66 6.65
C GLU A 92 0.41 16.87 6.07
N LEU A 93 0.15 16.45 4.83
CA LEU A 93 -1.17 16.55 4.21
C LEU A 93 -2.19 15.65 4.91
N THR A 94 -1.83 14.40 5.20
CA THR A 94 -2.74 13.47 5.88
C THR A 94 -3.02 13.86 7.34
N SER A 95 -2.08 14.55 8.00
CA SER A 95 -2.26 15.05 9.38
C SER A 95 -3.35 16.10 9.52
N LYS A 96 -3.74 16.75 8.42
CA LYS A 96 -4.84 17.73 8.39
C LYS A 96 -6.22 17.09 8.46
N ASN A 97 -6.32 15.77 8.25
CA ASN A 97 -7.59 15.07 8.38
C ASN A 97 -8.07 15.09 9.83
N ASP A 98 -9.26 15.64 10.07
CA ASP A 98 -9.96 15.36 11.32
C ASP A 98 -10.48 13.92 11.27
N ILE A 99 -9.72 12.99 11.86
CA ILE A 99 -10.07 11.57 11.90
C ILE A 99 -11.22 11.26 12.88
N THR A 100 -11.65 12.21 13.72
CA THR A 100 -12.73 11.98 14.69
C THR A 100 -14.12 12.20 14.09
N THR A 101 -14.20 12.99 13.01
CA THR A 101 -15.44 13.20 12.26
C THR A 101 -15.85 11.96 11.48
N ALA A 102 -17.17 11.78 11.34
CA ALA A 102 -17.76 10.70 10.57
C ALA A 102 -17.21 10.69 9.14
N LEU A 103 -16.87 9.51 8.64
CA LEU A 103 -16.50 9.27 7.26
C LEU A 103 -17.75 8.83 6.49
N ASP A 104 -18.11 9.55 5.44
CA ASP A 104 -19.08 9.02 4.48
C ASP A 104 -18.40 7.93 3.64
N MET A 105 -18.89 6.71 3.77
CA MET A 105 -18.40 5.53 3.07
C MET A 105 -19.25 5.18 1.84
N GLN A 106 -20.33 5.93 1.56
CA GLN A 106 -21.17 5.69 0.39
C GLN A 106 -20.43 6.05 -0.89
N THR A 107 -20.64 5.25 -1.93
CA THR A 107 -20.13 5.54 -3.26
C THR A 107 -20.80 6.79 -3.82
N GLN A 108 -19.99 7.73 -4.29
CA GLN A 108 -20.45 8.97 -4.93
C GLN A 108 -19.82 9.07 -6.31
N SER A 109 -20.46 9.80 -7.23
CA SER A 109 -19.93 10.01 -8.58
C SER A 109 -19.93 11.48 -8.94
N SER A 110 -18.85 11.95 -9.56
CA SER A 110 -18.72 13.31 -10.05
C SER A 110 -18.01 13.34 -11.40
N LYS A 111 -18.37 14.31 -12.24
CA LYS A 111 -17.68 14.53 -13.51
C LYS A 111 -16.37 15.26 -13.26
N LEU A 112 -15.31 14.79 -13.92
CA LEU A 112 -14.02 15.45 -13.91
C LEU A 112 -14.06 16.74 -14.74
N TYR A 113 -13.45 17.79 -14.20
CA TYR A 113 -13.17 19.04 -14.90
C TYR A 113 -11.77 19.53 -14.53
N ASP A 114 -11.23 20.48 -15.31
CA ASP A 114 -9.88 21.02 -15.11
C ASP A 114 -8.81 19.90 -15.08
N VAL A 115 -8.94 18.93 -15.99
CA VAL A 115 -8.06 17.77 -16.09
C VAL A 115 -6.69 18.18 -16.65
N THR A 116 -5.64 17.82 -15.92
CA THR A 116 -4.23 17.89 -16.35
C THR A 116 -3.70 16.47 -16.62
N SER A 117 -2.38 16.31 -16.77
CA SER A 117 -1.74 15.00 -16.96
C SER A 117 -1.91 14.05 -15.77
N ASP A 118 -2.02 14.59 -14.56
CA ASP A 118 -1.94 13.85 -13.30
C ASP A 118 -2.96 14.29 -12.25
N HIS A 119 -3.76 15.33 -12.52
CA HIS A 119 -4.79 15.83 -11.62
C HIS A 119 -6.10 16.14 -12.34
N ALA A 120 -7.17 16.23 -11.56
CA ALA A 120 -8.44 16.80 -11.98
C ALA A 120 -9.19 17.37 -10.77
N LYS A 121 -10.27 18.10 -11.04
CA LYS A 121 -11.22 18.54 -10.02
C LYS A 121 -12.54 17.77 -10.11
N ILE A 122 -13.18 17.65 -8.94
CA ILE A 122 -14.54 17.11 -8.78
C ILE A 122 -15.40 18.08 -7.95
N ASN A 123 -16.68 18.18 -8.29
CA ASN A 123 -17.64 19.04 -7.58
C ASN A 123 -18.17 18.35 -6.32
N ILE A 124 -17.26 17.84 -5.49
CA ILE A 124 -17.54 17.26 -4.18
C ILE A 124 -16.51 17.86 -3.22
N GLY A 125 -16.97 18.58 -2.20
CA GLY A 125 -16.14 19.19 -1.18
C GLY A 125 -16.12 18.42 0.14
N ASN A 126 -15.39 18.94 1.11
CA ASN A 126 -15.23 18.42 2.47
C ASN A 126 -14.79 16.95 2.53
N LEU A 127 -13.99 16.51 1.56
CA LEU A 127 -13.41 15.17 1.54
C LEU A 127 -12.12 15.12 2.35
N LYS A 128 -11.85 13.95 2.93
CA LYS A 128 -10.61 13.66 3.62
C LYS A 128 -9.51 13.38 2.61
N ILE A 129 -8.33 13.92 2.88
CA ILE A 129 -7.13 13.66 2.07
C ILE A 129 -6.85 12.17 2.09
N GLY A 130 -6.57 11.60 0.92
CA GLY A 130 -6.32 10.17 0.75
C GLY A 130 -7.56 9.30 0.54
N GLN A 131 -8.79 9.86 0.56
CA GLN A 131 -9.95 9.12 0.05
C GLN A 131 -9.75 8.77 -1.42
N SER A 132 -9.97 7.51 -1.79
CA SER A 132 -9.73 7.04 -3.16
C SER A 132 -10.99 6.64 -3.91
N GLY A 133 -10.81 6.46 -5.21
CA GLY A 133 -11.83 6.00 -6.12
C GLY A 133 -11.23 5.57 -7.46
N VAL A 134 -12.11 5.34 -8.43
CA VAL A 134 -11.74 4.98 -9.80
C VAL A 134 -12.29 5.99 -10.79
N ILE A 135 -11.58 6.18 -11.89
CA ILE A 135 -12.00 7.03 -13.00
C ILE A 135 -12.51 6.13 -14.11
N GLN A 136 -13.77 6.33 -14.46
CA GLN A 136 -14.48 5.58 -15.48
C GLN A 136 -14.72 6.45 -16.72
N HIS A 137 -14.36 5.92 -17.88
CA HIS A 137 -14.82 6.41 -19.17
C HIS A 137 -16.08 5.65 -19.59
N THR A 138 -17.05 6.36 -20.16
CA THR A 138 -18.26 5.75 -20.76
C THR A 138 -18.29 6.09 -22.25
N TYR A 139 -18.32 5.05 -23.08
CA TYR A 139 -18.40 5.14 -24.53
C TYR A 139 -19.82 5.47 -25.00
N LYS A 140 -19.96 5.89 -26.27
CA LYS A 140 -21.25 6.31 -26.85
C LYS A 140 -22.30 5.20 -26.88
N ASP A 141 -21.87 3.94 -26.93
CA ASP A 141 -22.71 2.75 -26.91
C ASP A 141 -23.14 2.33 -25.49
N GLY A 142 -22.72 3.07 -24.47
CA GLY A 142 -23.03 2.80 -23.06
C GLY A 142 -22.02 1.89 -22.36
N ASN A 143 -21.08 1.27 -23.08
CA ASN A 143 -20.03 0.48 -22.46
C ASN A 143 -19.11 1.38 -21.63
N SER A 144 -18.54 0.85 -20.55
CA SER A 144 -17.66 1.62 -19.67
C SER A 144 -16.35 0.88 -19.36
N LEU A 145 -15.33 1.66 -19.04
CA LEU A 145 -14.01 1.16 -18.71
C LEU A 145 -13.40 2.00 -17.59
N ILE A 146 -12.83 1.34 -16.57
CA ILE A 146 -11.95 2.01 -15.61
C ILE A 146 -10.61 2.27 -16.29
N ILE A 147 -10.22 3.54 -16.34
CA ILE A 147 -9.01 3.99 -17.04
C ILE A 147 -7.90 4.42 -16.08
N SER A 148 -8.24 4.73 -14.83
CA SER A 148 -7.28 5.15 -13.81
C SER A 148 -7.89 5.04 -12.42
N SER A 149 -7.05 5.02 -11.39
CA SER A 149 -7.46 5.27 -10.01
C SER A 149 -7.12 6.71 -9.65
N ALA A 150 -7.76 7.26 -8.62
CA ALA A 150 -7.36 8.56 -8.10
C ALA A 150 -7.64 8.67 -6.61
N TYR A 151 -6.95 9.60 -5.96
CA TYR A 151 -7.17 9.94 -4.57
C TYR A 151 -7.30 11.45 -4.37
N VAL A 152 -8.01 11.85 -3.32
CA VAL A 152 -8.19 13.25 -2.93
C VAL A 152 -6.85 13.80 -2.39
N GLU A 153 -6.28 14.76 -3.09
CA GLU A 153 -5.05 15.45 -2.70
C GLU A 153 -5.33 16.73 -1.90
N SER A 154 -6.41 17.43 -2.25
CA SER A 154 -6.90 18.59 -1.50
C SER A 154 -8.42 18.71 -1.62
N SER A 155 -9.05 19.27 -0.58
CA SER A 155 -10.49 19.54 -0.56
C SER A 155 -10.78 20.86 0.12
N ASN A 156 -11.77 21.59 -0.40
CA ASN A 156 -12.43 22.70 0.27
C ASN A 156 -13.94 22.44 0.35
N ALA A 157 -14.74 23.44 0.73
CA ALA A 157 -16.18 23.28 0.89
C ALA A 157 -16.95 22.97 -0.41
N ASN A 158 -16.41 23.34 -1.57
CA ASN A 158 -17.11 23.30 -2.86
C ASN A 158 -16.58 22.21 -3.80
N TYR A 159 -15.26 21.98 -3.79
CA TYR A 159 -14.62 21.04 -4.70
C TYR A 159 -13.41 20.36 -4.05
N SER A 160 -12.97 19.28 -4.70
CA SER A 160 -11.73 18.58 -4.37
C SER A 160 -10.86 18.43 -5.61
N THR A 161 -9.55 18.49 -5.41
CA THR A 161 -8.56 18.12 -6.42
C THR A 161 -8.14 16.68 -6.17
N VAL A 162 -8.21 15.85 -7.20
CA VAL A 162 -7.80 14.45 -7.16
C VAL A 162 -6.54 14.25 -7.98
N LYS A 163 -5.65 13.37 -7.50
CA LYS A 163 -4.42 12.98 -8.19
C LYS A 163 -4.56 11.56 -8.74
N PHE A 164 -4.16 11.38 -9.99
CA PHE A 164 -4.23 10.12 -10.71
C PHE A 164 -3.14 9.17 -10.24
N ILE A 165 -3.51 7.89 -10.13
CA ILE A 165 -2.60 6.77 -9.86
C ILE A 165 -2.99 5.59 -10.75
N PRO A 166 -2.06 4.70 -11.09
CA PRO A 166 -2.38 3.50 -11.87
C PRO A 166 -3.47 2.67 -11.19
N PHE A 167 -4.41 2.16 -11.98
CA PHE A 167 -5.38 1.18 -11.49
C PHE A 167 -4.70 -0.18 -11.34
N LEU A 168 -4.47 -0.62 -10.10
CA LEU A 168 -3.75 -1.86 -9.78
C LEU A 168 -4.64 -2.90 -9.09
N ASP A 169 -5.90 -2.58 -8.87
CA ASP A 169 -6.90 -3.47 -8.30
C ASP A 169 -7.26 -4.61 -9.26
N LEU A 170 -7.57 -5.80 -8.71
CA LEU A 170 -7.94 -7.00 -9.49
C LEU A 170 -7.03 -7.25 -10.69
N LYS A 171 -5.71 -7.12 -10.49
CA LYS A 171 -4.75 -7.15 -11.60
C LYS A 171 -4.86 -8.46 -12.41
N GLN A 172 -5.37 -8.35 -13.63
CA GLN A 172 -5.48 -9.45 -14.58
C GLN A 172 -4.45 -9.29 -15.69
N ASN A 173 -3.30 -9.96 -15.55
CA ASN A 173 -2.25 -9.93 -16.56
C ASN A 173 -2.68 -10.55 -17.90
N ALA A 174 -3.82 -11.25 -17.97
CA ALA A 174 -4.37 -11.82 -19.20
C ALA A 174 -5.20 -10.83 -20.03
N ILE A 175 -5.50 -9.64 -19.49
CA ILE A 175 -6.37 -8.66 -20.13
C ILE A 175 -5.54 -7.45 -20.56
N PRO A 176 -5.58 -7.04 -21.85
CA PRO A 176 -4.93 -5.82 -22.29
C PRO A 176 -5.43 -4.58 -21.54
N THR A 177 -4.54 -3.63 -21.30
CA THR A 177 -4.89 -2.32 -20.72
C THR A 177 -5.19 -1.32 -21.83
N SER A 178 -6.01 -0.32 -21.54
CA SER A 178 -6.29 0.77 -22.48
C SER A 178 -5.18 1.81 -22.45
N ASN A 179 -4.83 2.37 -23.62
CA ASN A 179 -3.91 3.50 -23.75
C ASN A 179 -4.60 4.86 -23.55
N ARG A 180 -5.88 4.86 -23.18
CA ARG A 180 -6.66 6.08 -22.97
C ARG A 180 -6.17 6.83 -21.73
N THR A 181 -5.91 8.12 -21.91
CA THR A 181 -5.66 9.05 -20.80
C THR A 181 -6.97 9.62 -20.27
N VAL A 182 -6.95 10.07 -19.02
CA VAL A 182 -8.09 10.74 -18.38
C VAL A 182 -8.41 12.05 -19.11
N THR A 183 -9.70 12.36 -19.28
CA THR A 183 -10.21 13.54 -19.97
C THR A 183 -11.37 14.19 -19.21
N ASN A 184 -11.63 15.48 -19.50
CA ASN A 184 -12.82 16.16 -18.95
C ASN A 184 -14.09 15.38 -19.30
N ASN A 185 -15.05 15.35 -18.38
CA ASN A 185 -16.30 14.59 -18.43
C ASN A 185 -16.19 13.06 -18.24
N ASP A 186 -14.99 12.51 -18.02
CA ASP A 186 -14.88 11.20 -17.39
C ASP A 186 -15.47 11.25 -15.97
N THR A 187 -15.93 10.11 -15.46
CA THR A 187 -16.60 10.04 -14.16
C THR A 187 -15.64 9.54 -13.11
N PHE A 188 -15.43 10.31 -12.04
CA PHE A 188 -14.78 9.81 -10.83
C PHE A 188 -15.82 9.17 -9.92
N ILE A 189 -15.62 7.90 -9.61
CA ILE A 189 -16.41 7.10 -8.68
C ILE A 189 -15.65 7.08 -7.35
N LEU A 190 -15.99 8.03 -6.48
CA LEU A 190 -15.43 8.19 -5.14
C LEU A 190 -15.92 7.06 -4.22
N ASN A 191 -15.09 6.65 -3.26
CA ASN A 191 -15.38 5.57 -2.31
C ASN A 191 -15.70 4.24 -3.02
N PHE A 192 -15.01 3.99 -4.15
CA PHE A 192 -15.18 2.75 -4.90
C PHE A 192 -14.78 1.55 -4.03
N MET A 193 -15.73 0.62 -3.85
CA MET A 193 -15.61 -0.60 -3.04
C MET A 193 -15.36 -0.34 -1.54
N TYR A 194 -15.75 0.81 -1.00
CA TYR A 194 -15.57 1.10 0.44
C TYR A 194 -16.40 0.20 1.36
N ASP A 195 -17.45 -0.41 0.83
CA ASP A 195 -18.25 -1.46 1.48
C ASP A 195 -17.52 -2.81 1.53
N GLN A 196 -16.50 -3.04 0.70
CA GLN A 196 -15.65 -4.23 0.73
C GLN A 196 -14.39 -3.96 1.56
N SER A 197 -14.26 -4.63 2.69
CA SER A 197 -13.28 -4.26 3.71
C SER A 197 -12.46 -5.43 4.24
N LEU A 198 -11.17 -5.19 4.46
CA LEU A 198 -10.33 -6.06 5.27
C LEU A 198 -10.54 -5.72 6.75
N LEU A 199 -10.74 -6.72 7.61
CA LEU A 199 -10.85 -6.54 9.06
C LEU A 199 -9.73 -7.25 9.81
N ILE A 200 -8.90 -6.45 10.49
CA ILE A 200 -7.80 -6.90 11.35
C ILE A 200 -8.17 -6.57 12.80
N THR A 201 -8.37 -7.61 13.61
CA THR A 201 -8.81 -7.47 15.00
C THR A 201 -7.94 -8.30 15.96
N PRO A 202 -7.81 -7.90 17.23
CA PRO A 202 -7.00 -8.64 18.20
C PRO A 202 -7.63 -9.97 18.65
N ASN A 203 -8.96 -10.10 18.56
CA ASN A 203 -9.71 -11.25 19.04
C ASN A 203 -11.08 -11.35 18.36
N ILE A 204 -11.81 -12.42 18.66
CA ILE A 204 -13.14 -12.70 18.12
C ILE A 204 -14.21 -11.70 18.58
N ASP A 205 -14.07 -11.13 19.78
CA ASP A 205 -15.05 -10.18 20.33
C ASP A 205 -15.00 -8.86 19.55
N ALA A 206 -13.79 -8.34 19.32
CA ALA A 206 -13.55 -7.19 18.45
C ALA A 206 -14.03 -7.44 17.01
N PHE A 207 -13.80 -8.65 16.49
CA PHE A 207 -14.27 -9.05 15.16
C PHE A 207 -15.80 -8.97 15.06
N ARG A 208 -16.51 -9.59 16.01
CA ARG A 208 -17.98 -9.60 16.06
C ARG A 208 -18.55 -8.21 16.30
N ALA A 209 -17.99 -7.46 17.25
CA ALA A 209 -18.45 -6.11 17.58
C ALA A 209 -18.33 -5.14 16.39
N THR A 210 -17.21 -5.22 15.65
CA THR A 210 -17.01 -4.39 14.45
C THR A 210 -18.00 -4.77 13.36
N ARG A 211 -18.18 -6.06 13.07
CA ARG A 211 -19.16 -6.52 12.07
C ARG A 211 -20.60 -6.18 12.44
N GLY A 212 -20.95 -6.21 13.73
CA GLY A 212 -22.26 -5.81 14.23
C GLY A 212 -22.53 -4.31 14.07
N LYS A 213 -21.50 -3.47 14.14
CA LYS A 213 -21.61 -2.01 13.94
C LYS A 213 -21.70 -1.62 12.46
N PHE A 214 -20.94 -2.30 11.60
CA PHE A 214 -20.85 -2.01 10.17
C PHE A 214 -21.58 -3.05 9.33
N THR A 215 -22.90 -3.14 9.50
CA THR A 215 -23.73 -4.17 8.85
C THR A 215 -23.83 -4.02 7.33
N LYS A 216 -23.54 -2.83 6.80
CA LYS A 216 -23.48 -2.56 5.35
C LYS A 216 -22.14 -2.91 4.71
N ASN A 217 -21.11 -3.16 5.52
CA ASN A 217 -19.79 -3.56 5.02
C ASN A 217 -19.71 -5.08 4.93
N ASN A 218 -19.22 -5.55 3.78
CA ASN A 218 -18.78 -6.91 3.60
C ASN A 218 -17.33 -7.05 4.05
N PHE A 219 -17.11 -7.83 5.10
CA PHE A 219 -15.78 -8.10 5.63
C PHE A 219 -15.27 -9.46 5.17
N VAL A 220 -14.11 -9.46 4.51
CA VAL A 220 -13.39 -10.70 4.21
C VAL A 220 -13.03 -11.41 5.52
N HIS A 221 -13.22 -12.72 5.56
CA HIS A 221 -12.91 -13.50 6.76
C HIS A 221 -11.38 -13.48 7.02
N SER A 222 -10.99 -13.28 8.27
CA SER A 222 -9.59 -13.13 8.68
C SER A 222 -8.71 -14.32 8.28
N ASP A 223 -9.24 -15.55 8.33
CA ASP A 223 -8.56 -16.76 7.84
C ASP A 223 -8.07 -16.66 6.38
N ILE A 224 -8.75 -15.91 5.50
CA ILE A 224 -8.31 -15.73 4.10
C ILE A 224 -7.01 -14.94 4.08
N PHE A 225 -6.93 -13.86 4.87
CA PHE A 225 -5.69 -13.10 5.02
C PHE A 225 -4.61 -13.92 5.74
N GLY A 226 -4.98 -14.72 6.74
CA GLY A 226 -4.06 -15.63 7.43
C GLY A 226 -3.45 -16.69 6.50
N ALA A 227 -4.26 -17.24 5.59
CA ALA A 227 -3.81 -18.18 4.58
C ALA A 227 -2.87 -17.51 3.56
N TYR A 228 -3.18 -16.27 3.15
CA TYR A 228 -2.27 -15.47 2.33
C TYR A 228 -0.90 -15.28 3.00
N LEU A 229 -0.88 -14.86 4.27
CA LEU A 229 0.36 -14.73 5.04
C LEU A 229 1.15 -16.03 5.16
N LYS A 230 0.45 -17.16 5.31
CA LYS A 230 1.07 -18.49 5.32
C LYS A 230 1.69 -18.83 3.98
N SER A 231 1.01 -18.56 2.88
CA SER A 231 1.52 -18.79 1.52
C SER A 231 2.74 -17.91 1.18
N GLU A 232 2.83 -16.73 1.78
CA GLU A 232 3.98 -15.82 1.64
C GLU A 232 5.10 -16.08 2.66
N TYR A 233 4.93 -17.03 3.58
CA TYR A 233 5.88 -17.30 4.68
C TYR A 233 6.20 -16.03 5.50
N ARG A 234 5.15 -15.26 5.81
CA ARG A 234 5.23 -13.95 6.49
C ARG A 234 4.29 -13.93 7.70
N PRO A 235 4.76 -14.33 8.90
CA PRO A 235 3.92 -14.37 10.10
C PRO A 235 3.36 -13.01 10.51
N LEU A 236 4.12 -11.94 10.27
CA LEU A 236 3.74 -10.57 10.65
C LEU A 236 3.51 -9.73 9.39
N PRO A 237 2.29 -9.21 9.17
CA PRO A 237 1.98 -8.45 7.97
C PRO A 237 2.53 -7.03 8.04
N THR A 238 3.31 -6.61 7.06
CA THR A 238 3.72 -5.20 6.91
C THR A 238 2.58 -4.35 6.35
N GLN A 239 2.67 -3.01 6.47
CA GLN A 239 1.73 -2.09 5.81
C GLN A 239 1.56 -2.42 4.31
N LYS A 240 2.68 -2.63 3.60
CA LYS A 240 2.68 -3.00 2.18
C LYS A 240 1.90 -4.29 1.92
N MET A 241 2.11 -5.33 2.71
CA MET A 241 1.41 -6.60 2.55
C MET A 241 -0.10 -6.49 2.81
N ILE A 242 -0.50 -5.73 3.82
CA ILE A 242 -1.92 -5.47 4.11
C ILE A 242 -2.56 -4.77 2.90
N GLN A 243 -1.86 -3.77 2.37
CA GLN A 243 -2.30 -3.00 1.22
C GLN A 243 -2.40 -3.84 -0.06
N GLU A 244 -1.35 -4.60 -0.38
CA GLU A 244 -1.32 -5.49 -1.55
C GLU A 244 -2.42 -6.56 -1.47
N PHE A 245 -2.64 -7.15 -0.30
CA PHE A 245 -3.75 -8.08 -0.10
C PHE A 245 -5.09 -7.37 -0.32
N ALA A 246 -5.30 -6.19 0.26
CA ALA A 246 -6.53 -5.42 0.09
C ALA A 246 -6.86 -5.16 -1.38
N LEU A 247 -5.88 -4.65 -2.14
CA LEU A 247 -6.02 -4.34 -3.57
C LEU A 247 -6.22 -5.60 -4.42
N SER A 248 -5.55 -6.71 -4.08
CA SER A 248 -5.70 -7.98 -4.81
C SER A 248 -7.11 -8.55 -4.71
N GLN A 249 -7.86 -8.20 -3.66
CA GLN A 249 -9.25 -8.63 -3.44
C GLN A 249 -10.27 -7.51 -3.73
N ASN A 250 -9.85 -6.40 -4.37
CA ASN A 250 -10.68 -5.23 -4.68
C ASN A 250 -11.36 -4.58 -3.46
N MET A 251 -10.74 -4.66 -2.28
CA MET A 251 -11.29 -4.04 -1.08
C MET A 251 -10.95 -2.56 -1.07
N GLY A 252 -11.95 -1.69 -0.89
CA GLY A 252 -11.75 -0.24 -0.84
C GLY A 252 -11.21 0.25 0.50
N THR A 253 -11.46 -0.47 1.60
CA THR A 253 -11.08 -0.02 2.95
C THR A 253 -10.43 -1.11 3.81
N ILE A 254 -9.64 -0.68 4.78
CA ILE A 254 -8.99 -1.54 5.79
C ILE A 254 -9.40 -1.07 7.17
N PHE A 255 -9.84 -2.01 8.01
CA PHE A 255 -10.30 -1.78 9.37
C PHE A 255 -9.31 -2.44 10.32
N ILE A 256 -8.71 -1.66 11.22
CA ILE A 256 -7.79 -2.18 12.24
C ILE A 256 -8.30 -1.78 13.62
N VAL A 257 -8.57 -2.76 14.48
CA VAL A 257 -8.92 -2.52 15.87
C VAL A 257 -7.65 -2.58 16.71
N ILE A 258 -7.36 -1.52 17.47
CA ILE A 258 -6.25 -1.45 18.43
C ILE A 258 -6.83 -1.02 19.78
N LYS A 259 -6.65 -1.84 20.81
CA LYS A 259 -7.34 -1.68 22.10
C LYS A 259 -8.86 -1.60 21.86
N SER A 260 -9.49 -0.46 22.16
CA SER A 260 -10.92 -0.22 21.92
C SER A 260 -11.18 0.79 20.79
N ASN A 261 -10.15 1.17 20.03
CA ASN A 261 -10.28 2.08 18.90
C ASN A 261 -10.27 1.28 17.59
N LEU A 262 -11.25 1.55 16.73
CA LEU A 262 -11.27 1.15 15.35
C LEU A 262 -10.70 2.29 14.49
N TYR A 263 -9.73 1.93 13.66
CA TYR A 263 -9.11 2.78 12.65
C TYR A 263 -9.57 2.31 11.28
N ILE A 264 -10.08 3.23 10.46
CA ILE A 264 -10.54 2.98 9.09
C ILE A 264 -9.57 3.67 8.14
N LEU A 265 -8.99 2.90 7.24
CA LEU A 265 -8.01 3.36 6.27
C LEU A 265 -8.54 3.15 4.84
N ASP A 266 -8.10 4.04 3.94
CA ASP A 266 -8.22 3.81 2.50
C ASP A 266 -7.23 2.72 2.06
N SER A 267 -7.68 1.77 1.24
CA SER A 267 -6.83 0.68 0.74
C SER A 267 -5.76 1.11 -0.27
N ARG A 268 -6.02 2.12 -1.11
CA ARG A 268 -5.11 2.53 -2.19
C ARG A 268 -4.02 3.45 -1.69
N THR A 269 -4.33 4.30 -0.72
CA THR A 269 -3.40 5.29 -0.16
C THR A 269 -2.87 4.89 1.21
N PHE A 270 -3.49 3.90 1.87
CA PHE A 270 -3.22 3.54 3.27
C PHE A 270 -3.39 4.72 4.24
N THR A 271 -4.16 5.73 3.86
CA THR A 271 -4.39 6.92 4.69
C THR A 271 -5.42 6.63 5.76
N LEU A 272 -5.16 7.08 6.99
CA LEU A 272 -6.13 7.02 8.07
C LEU A 272 -7.27 8.03 7.83
N LEU A 273 -8.48 7.52 7.62
CA LEU A 273 -9.66 8.33 7.31
C LEU A 273 -10.55 8.56 8.53
N ASN A 274 -10.66 7.59 9.42
CA ASN A 274 -11.50 7.73 10.61
C ASN A 274 -10.98 6.90 11.79
N LYS A 275 -11.23 7.41 12.99
CA LYS A 275 -11.03 6.75 14.27
C LYS A 275 -12.32 6.82 15.07
N GLN A 276 -12.74 5.68 15.62
CA GLN A 276 -13.91 5.61 16.49
C GLN A 276 -13.81 4.49 17.51
N THR A 277 -14.53 4.61 18.62
CA THR A 277 -14.53 3.58 19.66
C THR A 277 -15.44 2.40 19.30
N ILE A 278 -15.00 1.19 19.63
CA ILE A 278 -15.79 -0.04 19.60
C ILE A 278 -15.95 -0.56 21.04
N PRO A 279 -17.20 -0.75 21.51
CA PRO A 279 -17.45 -1.22 22.87
C PRO A 279 -17.10 -2.70 23.03
N ASN A 280 -16.94 -3.14 24.29
CA ASN A 280 -16.88 -4.55 24.68
C ASN A 280 -15.75 -5.37 24.05
N VAL A 281 -14.58 -4.76 23.82
CA VAL A 281 -13.40 -5.47 23.33
C VAL A 281 -12.61 -6.05 24.50
N SER A 282 -12.44 -7.37 24.51
CA SER A 282 -11.57 -8.08 25.46
C SER A 282 -10.13 -7.59 25.37
N SER A 283 -9.43 -7.55 26.50
CA SER A 283 -7.99 -7.19 26.56
C SER A 283 -7.08 -8.29 26.03
N LYS A 284 -7.58 -9.52 25.86
CA LYS A 284 -6.79 -10.63 25.31
C LYS A 284 -6.55 -10.42 23.82
N THR A 285 -5.30 -10.48 23.40
CA THR A 285 -4.90 -10.30 22.01
C THR A 285 -4.32 -11.59 21.42
N GLN A 286 -4.45 -11.74 20.11
CA GLN A 286 -3.87 -12.81 19.32
C GLN A 286 -2.97 -12.20 18.23
N MET A 287 -1.80 -12.80 18.03
CA MET A 287 -0.91 -12.50 16.90
C MET A 287 -1.09 -13.49 15.74
N PRO A 288 -0.91 -13.06 14.48
CA PRO A 288 -0.77 -11.67 14.04
C PRO A 288 -2.08 -10.87 14.11
N PHE A 289 -3.21 -11.55 14.23
CA PHE A 289 -4.56 -11.02 14.47
C PHE A 289 -5.46 -12.22 14.78
N TYR A 290 -6.75 -12.00 15.01
CA TYR A 290 -7.74 -13.06 15.17
C TYR A 290 -7.86 -13.90 13.88
N THR A 291 -7.29 -15.10 13.87
CA THR A 291 -7.36 -16.08 12.78
C THR A 291 -7.36 -17.50 13.33
N ARG A 292 -7.99 -18.43 12.62
CA ARG A 292 -7.91 -19.87 12.93
C ARG A 292 -6.81 -20.57 12.15
N VAL A 293 -6.12 -19.85 11.25
CA VAL A 293 -4.99 -20.40 10.51
C VAL A 293 -3.79 -20.56 11.44
N GLU A 294 -3.45 -21.80 11.75
CA GLU A 294 -2.32 -22.14 12.60
C GLU A 294 -0.98 -22.19 11.84
N LYS A 295 0.11 -21.97 12.59
CA LYS A 295 1.51 -22.11 12.14
C LYS A 295 1.79 -21.32 10.85
N ILE A 296 1.55 -20.01 10.91
CA ILE A 296 2.08 -19.09 9.91
C ILE A 296 3.56 -18.95 10.24
N GLU A 297 4.42 -19.71 9.56
CA GLU A 297 5.85 -19.79 9.86
C GLU A 297 6.65 -18.85 8.94
N SER A 298 7.70 -18.24 9.48
CA SER A 298 8.71 -17.53 8.69
C SER A 298 9.65 -18.53 8.04
N ASN A 299 9.98 -18.34 6.76
CA ASN A 299 10.99 -19.15 6.08
C ASN A 299 12.34 -18.39 6.06
N ILE A 300 13.42 -19.07 6.45
CA ILE A 300 14.81 -18.56 6.45
C ILE A 300 15.34 -18.20 5.05
N PHE A 301 14.76 -18.75 3.98
CA PHE A 301 15.08 -18.39 2.59
C PHE A 301 14.39 -17.12 2.10
N THR A 302 13.61 -16.47 2.98
CA THR A 302 13.06 -15.15 2.70
C THR A 302 13.90 -14.10 3.41
N SER A 303 14.94 -13.62 2.71
CA SER A 303 15.99 -12.71 3.17
C SER A 303 15.53 -11.28 3.54
N ASP A 304 14.29 -11.10 3.99
CA ASP A 304 13.75 -9.82 4.50
C ASP A 304 13.67 -9.78 6.04
N ILE A 305 14.31 -10.74 6.71
CA ILE A 305 14.38 -10.81 8.19
C ILE A 305 15.18 -9.62 8.78
N TRP A 306 15.86 -8.81 7.95
CA TRP A 306 16.92 -7.90 8.43
C TRP A 306 16.68 -6.39 8.20
N SER A 307 15.60 -5.94 7.55
CA SER A 307 15.46 -4.50 7.23
C SER A 307 14.80 -3.64 8.33
N TRP A 308 14.14 -4.25 9.31
CA TRP A 308 13.33 -3.51 10.31
C TRP A 308 13.61 -3.88 11.78
N LEU A 309 14.56 -4.78 12.06
CA LEU A 309 14.96 -5.17 13.40
C LEU A 309 16.32 -4.54 13.77
N ASP A 310 16.26 -3.59 14.70
CA ASP A 310 17.33 -2.99 15.54
C ASP A 310 18.81 -3.40 15.28
N PHE A 311 19.61 -2.43 14.83
CA PHE A 311 21.04 -2.52 14.47
C PHE A 311 22.01 -2.73 15.66
N SER A 312 21.53 -2.81 16.90
CA SER A 312 22.39 -2.99 18.09
C SER A 312 22.89 -4.44 18.29
N ALA A 313 22.24 -5.44 17.69
CA ALA A 313 22.63 -6.84 17.81
C ALA A 313 23.79 -7.25 16.87
N ILE A 314 23.98 -6.53 15.76
CA ILE A 314 24.97 -6.86 14.72
C ILE A 314 26.40 -6.59 15.19
N THR A 315 26.62 -5.65 16.11
CA THR A 315 27.97 -5.36 16.64
C THR A 315 28.54 -6.50 17.49
N LYS A 316 27.69 -7.40 18.01
CA LYS A 316 28.13 -8.64 18.69
C LYS A 316 28.42 -9.80 17.73
N PHE A 317 27.89 -9.75 16.50
CA PHE A 317 28.10 -10.77 15.47
C PHE A 317 29.47 -10.68 14.77
N LEU A 318 30.20 -9.57 14.93
CA LEU A 318 31.47 -9.35 14.25
C LEU A 318 32.70 -9.84 15.05
N ASN A 319 32.50 -10.56 16.16
CA ASN A 319 33.57 -10.96 17.08
C ASN A 319 33.51 -12.44 17.48
N ASP A 320 32.90 -13.30 16.66
CA ASP A 320 32.68 -14.71 16.97
C ASP A 320 33.35 -15.61 15.91
N ASP A 321 34.39 -16.35 16.31
CA ASP A 321 35.26 -17.17 15.45
C ASP A 321 34.68 -18.57 15.14
N ARG A 322 33.38 -18.80 15.35
CA ARG A 322 32.72 -20.11 15.13
C ARG A 322 32.22 -20.28 13.70
N THR A 323 32.11 -21.53 13.24
CA THR A 323 31.68 -21.86 11.86
C THR A 323 30.18 -21.60 11.64
N GLU A 324 29.78 -21.24 10.41
CA GLU A 324 28.40 -20.85 10.07
C GLU A 324 27.34 -21.91 10.44
N GLU A 325 27.66 -23.20 10.33
CA GLU A 325 26.75 -24.29 10.70
C GLU A 325 26.61 -24.43 12.23
N GLU A 326 27.68 -24.22 13.01
CA GLU A 326 27.61 -24.22 14.48
C GLU A 326 26.80 -23.03 15.02
N VAL A 327 26.87 -21.88 14.36
CA VAL A 327 26.06 -20.69 14.68
C VAL A 327 24.59 -20.97 14.36
N LEU A 328 24.29 -21.62 13.23
CA LEU A 328 22.93 -21.87 12.75
C LEU A 328 22.18 -22.90 13.62
N TYR A 329 22.85 -23.97 14.06
CA TYR A 329 22.23 -25.01 14.89
C TYR A 329 22.31 -24.72 16.39
N GLY A 330 23.34 -24.01 16.87
CA GLY A 330 23.55 -23.69 18.28
C GLY A 330 22.56 -22.65 18.83
N ASP A 331 22.18 -21.65 18.03
CA ASP A 331 21.30 -20.55 18.46
C ASP A 331 19.80 -20.89 18.40
N LEU A 332 19.40 -21.85 17.53
CA LEU A 332 18.02 -22.36 17.49
C LEU A 332 17.65 -23.16 18.74
N ALA A 333 18.63 -23.79 19.39
CA ALA A 333 18.40 -24.58 20.60
C ALA A 333 18.39 -23.73 21.89
N THR A 334 18.90 -22.48 21.87
CA THR A 334 19.18 -21.72 23.11
C THR A 334 18.49 -20.35 23.22
N LYS A 335 17.90 -19.76 22.17
CA LYS A 335 17.16 -18.49 22.30
C LYS A 335 15.70 -18.68 22.71
N LYS A 336 15.53 -19.09 23.97
CA LYS A 336 14.31 -18.90 24.77
C LYS A 336 14.44 -17.57 25.54
N SER A 337 14.02 -16.48 24.91
CA SER A 337 13.75 -15.16 25.52
C SER A 337 12.84 -14.39 24.54
N LYS A 338 11.51 -14.48 24.57
CA LYS A 338 10.52 -14.14 25.61
C LYS A 338 10.33 -12.62 25.85
N ASP A 339 10.39 -11.81 24.80
CA ASP A 339 9.47 -10.67 24.68
C ASP A 339 8.41 -11.02 23.63
N GLN A 340 7.19 -11.25 24.12
CA GLN A 340 6.04 -11.56 23.27
C GLN A 340 5.65 -10.25 22.55
N ILE A 341 5.77 -10.23 21.21
CA ILE A 341 5.32 -9.09 20.40
C ILE A 341 3.83 -8.84 20.69
N ASP A 342 3.53 -7.70 21.31
CA ASP A 342 2.15 -7.30 21.61
C ASP A 342 1.45 -6.76 20.37
N TYR A 343 0.24 -7.28 20.11
CA TYR A 343 -0.61 -6.87 19.00
C TYR A 343 -0.83 -5.36 18.95
N ASN A 344 -1.12 -4.72 20.09
CA ASN A 344 -1.46 -3.30 20.08
C ASN A 344 -0.24 -2.47 19.73
N SER A 345 0.91 -2.76 20.35
CA SER A 345 2.19 -2.12 20.02
C SER A 345 2.56 -2.32 18.55
N TYR A 346 2.38 -3.54 18.01
CA TYR A 346 2.65 -3.86 16.62
C TYR A 346 1.81 -3.04 15.65
N TYR A 347 0.48 -3.05 15.77
CA TYR A 347 -0.37 -2.29 14.84
C TYR A 347 -0.31 -0.78 15.08
N THR A 348 0.05 -0.32 16.27
CA THR A 348 0.36 1.11 16.50
C THR A 348 1.59 1.54 15.69
N ASN A 349 2.61 0.68 15.58
CA ASN A 349 3.76 0.89 14.70
C ASN A 349 3.36 0.82 13.21
N VAL A 350 2.59 -0.19 12.79
CA VAL A 350 2.12 -0.33 11.41
C VAL A 350 1.35 0.91 10.94
N LEU A 351 0.58 1.53 11.85
CA LEU A 351 -0.17 2.75 11.57
C LEU A 351 0.63 4.05 11.78
N GLY A 352 1.89 3.96 12.23
CA GLY A 352 2.74 5.13 12.49
C GLY A 352 2.26 6.05 13.62
N LEU A 353 1.44 5.53 14.54
CA LEU A 353 0.81 6.30 15.63
C LEU A 353 1.75 6.60 16.81
N ASN A 354 2.95 6.02 16.83
CA ASN A 354 3.90 6.17 17.94
C ASN A 354 4.61 7.54 17.99
N ASN A 355 4.37 8.41 17.00
CA ASN A 355 4.94 9.76 16.94
C ASN A 355 4.13 10.82 17.71
N ASP A 356 3.04 10.43 18.38
CA ASP A 356 2.18 11.36 19.15
C ASP A 356 2.64 11.60 20.60
N LYS A 357 3.82 11.11 20.98
CA LYS A 357 4.47 11.51 22.23
C LYS A 357 5.36 12.72 21.98
N LYS A 358 4.76 13.91 22.02
CA LYS A 358 5.45 15.15 22.37
C LYS A 358 5.27 15.43 23.85
#